data_AF-A0A377LTM2-F1
#
_entry.id   AF-A0A377LTM2-F1
#
_cell.length_a   1.000
_cell.length_b   1.000
_cell.length_c   1.000
_cell.angle_alpha   90.00
_cell.angle_beta   90.00
_cell.angle_gamma   90.00
#
_symmetry.space_group_name_H-M   'P 1'
#
loop_
_entity.id
_entity.type
_entity.pdbx_description
1 polymer ?
#
loop_
_entity_poly.entity_id
_entity_poly.type
_entity_poly.pdbx_seq_one_letter_code
_entity_poly.pdbx_strand_id
1 'polypeptide(L)' 'MDSSFTAIEQMLKFRASRHEDFPYQEILLTRLCMHMQGKLLDNRNKMLKAQGINGDVIYGVDYAGVSGKPQYSAV' A
#
# COMPACT_ATOMS: atom_id res chain seq x y z
N MET A 1 -5.49 11.61 17.96
CA MET A 1 -5.65 11.19 16.56
C MET A 1 -5.46 9.69 16.55
N ASP A 2 -6.56 8.93 16.69
CA ASP A 2 -6.52 7.48 16.67
C ASP A 2 -6.15 7.01 15.27
N SER A 3 -4.86 6.85 15.07
CA SER A 3 -4.31 6.43 13.79
C SER A 3 -4.82 5.03 13.46
N SER A 4 -5.26 4.79 12.22
CA SER A 4 -5.58 3.45 11.70
C SER A 4 -4.38 2.47 11.74
N PHE A 5 -3.22 2.96 12.18
CA PHE A 5 -2.05 2.18 12.53
C PHE A 5 -2.27 1.34 13.80
N THR A 6 -2.92 1.89 14.82
CA THR A 6 -3.00 1.26 16.15
C THR A 6 -3.80 -0.04 16.14
N ALA A 7 -4.95 -0.09 15.45
CA ALA A 7 -5.79 -1.30 15.42
C ALA A 7 -5.07 -2.50 14.77
N ILE A 8 -4.36 -2.26 13.67
CA ILE A 8 -3.61 -3.32 12.96
C ILE A 8 -2.37 -3.74 13.76
N GLU A 9 -1.67 -2.80 14.39
CA GLU A 9 -0.54 -3.14 15.26
C GLU A 9 -0.95 -3.99 16.45
N GLN A 10 -2.08 -3.67 17.09
CA GLN A 10 -2.62 -4.48 18.19
C GLN A 10 -3.01 -5.89 17.70
N MET A 11 -3.64 -5.99 16.53
CA MET A 11 -3.95 -7.29 15.93
C MET A 11 -2.69 -8.10 15.62
N LEU A 12 -1.65 -7.47 15.06
CA LEU A 12 -0.40 -8.14 14.73
C LEU A 12 0.36 -8.56 16.00
N LYS A 13 0.36 -7.74 17.06
CA LYS A 13 0.94 -8.09 18.37
C LYS A 13 0.24 -9.28 19.00
N PHE A 14 -1.09 -9.33 18.93
CA PHE A 14 -1.87 -10.48 19.41
C PHE A 14 -1.50 -11.76 18.66
N ARG A 15 -1.31 -11.70 17.35
CA ARG A 15 -0.88 -12.86 16.55
C ARG A 15 0.55 -13.29 16.89
N ALA A 16 1.46 -12.33 17.05
CA ALA A 16 2.83 -12.58 17.49
C ALA A 16 2.90 -13.24 18.88
N SER A 17 1.99 -12.86 19.81
CA SER A 17 1.94 -13.49 21.14
C SER A 17 1.44 -14.94 21.15
N ARG A 18 0.81 -15.40 20.05
CA ARG A 18 0.24 -16.75 19.95
C ARG A 18 1.09 -17.71 19.12
N HIS A 19 2.02 -17.21 18.33
CA HIS A 19 2.87 -17.99 17.44
C HIS A 19 4.29 -17.41 17.45
N GLU A 20 5.27 -18.18 17.97
CA GLU A 20 6.67 -17.74 18.03
C GLU A 20 7.27 -17.49 16.63
N ASP A 21 6.86 -18.25 15.61
CA ASP A 21 7.32 -18.10 14.23
C ASP A 21 6.58 -16.99 13.44
N PHE A 22 5.79 -16.15 14.09
CA PHE A 22 5.05 -15.10 13.40
C PHE A 22 5.99 -13.95 12.97
N PRO A 23 6.10 -13.62 11.67
CA PRO A 23 7.05 -12.63 11.15
C PRO A 23 6.53 -11.19 11.36
N TYR A 24 6.45 -10.77 12.62
CA TYR A 24 5.88 -9.49 13.03
C TYR A 24 6.62 -8.29 12.43
N GLN A 25 7.96 -8.33 12.46
CA GLN A 25 8.80 -7.22 12.00
C GLN A 25 8.76 -7.06 10.48
N GLU A 26 8.75 -8.17 9.75
CA GLU A 26 8.69 -8.22 8.28
C GLU A 26 7.36 -7.68 7.77
N ILE A 27 6.25 -8.00 8.45
CA ILE A 27 4.92 -7.47 8.11
C ILE A 27 4.87 -5.96 8.35
N LEU A 28 5.41 -5.47 9.47
CA LEU A 28 5.49 -4.04 9.76
C LEU A 28 6.34 -3.31 8.72
N LEU A 29 7.51 -3.85 8.39
CA LEU A 29 8.41 -3.29 7.40
C LEU A 29 7.75 -3.24 6.01
N THR A 30 7.12 -4.33 5.59
CA THR A 30 6.39 -4.40 4.31
C THR A 30 5.31 -3.33 4.23
N ARG A 31 4.54 -3.13 5.31
CA ARG A 31 3.52 -2.08 5.38
C ARG A 31 4.11 -0.67 5.26
N LEU A 32 5.23 -0.40 5.92
CA LEU A 32 5.92 0.87 5.80
C LEU A 32 6.42 1.09 4.37
N CYS A 33 7.04 0.08 3.78
CA CYS A 33 7.51 0.09 2.40
C CYS A 33 6.38 0.39 1.41
N MET A 34 5.23 -0.28 1.53
CA MET A 34 4.05 -0.02 0.70
C MET A 34 3.53 1.42 0.87
N HIS A 35 3.48 1.92 2.10
CA HIS A 35 3.04 3.29 2.37
C HIS A 35 3.98 4.32 1.71
N MET A 36 5.28 4.17 1.89
CA MET A 36 6.28 5.05 1.29
C MET A 36 6.27 4.93 -0.24
N GLN A 37 6.16 3.72 -0.78
CA GLN A 37 6.09 3.48 -2.22
C GLN A 37 4.87 4.18 -2.83
N GLY A 38 3.70 4.09 -2.20
CA GLY A 38 2.49 4.81 -2.64
C GLY A 38 2.71 6.33 -2.69
N LYS A 39 3.33 6.92 -1.65
CA LYS A 39 3.64 8.35 -1.62
C LYS A 39 4.60 8.79 -2.73
N LEU A 40 5.63 7.99 -3.00
CA LEU A 40 6.59 8.27 -4.07
C LEU A 40 5.92 8.19 -5.45
N LEU A 41 5.05 7.20 -5.65
CA LEU A 41 4.28 7.05 -6.89
C LEU A 41 3.30 8.20 -7.10
N ASP A 42 2.58 8.62 -6.06
CA ASP A 42 1.72 9.80 -6.11
C ASP A 42 2.50 11.05 -6.50
N ASN A 43 3.68 11.25 -5.91
CA ASN A 43 4.54 12.38 -6.23
C ASN A 43 5.03 12.33 -7.68
N ARG A 44 5.48 11.17 -8.15
CA ARG A 44 5.87 10.95 -9.55
C ARG A 44 4.71 11.22 -10.49
N ASN A 45 3.52 10.71 -10.19
CA ASN A 45 2.33 10.89 -11.02
C ASN A 45 1.90 12.36 -11.09
N LYS A 46 2.04 13.11 -9.98
CA LYS A 46 1.83 14.57 -9.98
C LYS A 46 2.85 15.31 -10.87
N MET A 47 4.13 14.94 -10.79
CA MET A 47 5.18 15.53 -11.61
C MET A 47 4.95 15.27 -13.11
N LEU A 48 4.59 14.05 -13.48
CA LEU A 48 4.29 13.69 -14.88
C LEU A 48 3.07 14.45 -15.41
N LYS A 49 2.00 14.56 -14.61
CA LYS A 49 0.82 15.39 -14.95
C LYS A 49 1.18 16.86 -15.14
N ALA A 50 2.05 17.41 -14.28
CA ALA A 50 2.51 18.80 -14.39
C ALA A 50 3.32 19.04 -15.67
N GLN A 51 3.97 18.02 -16.22
CA GLN A 51 4.69 18.05 -17.49
C GLN A 51 3.80 17.84 -18.73
N GLY A 52 2.46 17.79 -18.55
CA GLY A 52 1.51 17.54 -19.65
C GLY A 52 1.44 16.09 -20.11
N ILE A 53 2.14 15.17 -19.42
CA ILE A 53 2.12 13.74 -19.69
C ILE A 53 0.88 13.15 -19.00
N ASN A 54 -0.24 13.10 -19.71
CA ASN A 54 -1.49 12.46 -19.27
C ASN A 54 -1.49 10.94 -19.51
N GLY A 55 -0.34 10.28 -19.27
CA GLY A 55 -0.25 8.82 -19.31
C GLY A 55 -0.92 8.19 -18.08
N ASP A 56 -1.59 7.06 -18.28
CA ASP A 56 -2.30 6.28 -17.25
C ASP A 56 -1.64 6.35 -15.86
N VAL A 57 -2.45 6.63 -14.83
CA VAL A 57 -2.01 6.62 -13.44
C VAL A 57 -1.43 5.24 -13.13
N ILE A 58 -0.13 5.21 -12.84
CA ILE A 58 0.54 3.97 -12.46
C ILE A 58 0.33 3.76 -10.95
N TYR A 59 -0.40 2.70 -10.61
CA TYR A 59 -0.62 2.22 -9.26
C TYR A 59 0.41 1.12 -8.97
N GLY A 60 1.30 1.31 -7.99
CA GLY A 60 2.10 0.26 -7.31
C GLY A 60 3.00 -0.66 -8.14
N VAL A 61 3.91 -1.39 -7.49
CA VAL A 61 4.68 -2.50 -8.09
C VAL A 61 3.99 -3.86 -7.84
N ASP A 62 2.81 -3.86 -7.22
CA ASP A 62 2.04 -5.08 -6.93
C ASP A 62 1.13 -5.55 -8.08
N TYR A 63 1.12 -4.86 -9.22
CA TYR A 63 0.36 -5.28 -10.42
C TYR A 63 1.21 -6.00 -11.47
N ALA A 64 2.37 -6.54 -11.10
CA ALA A 64 3.08 -7.51 -11.93
C ALA A 64 2.37 -8.88 -11.85
N GLY A 65 1.13 -8.98 -12.32
CA GLY A 65 0.39 -10.24 -12.39
C GLY A 65 -1.13 -10.19 -12.56
N VAL A 66 -1.78 -9.05 -12.34
CA VAL A 66 -3.24 -8.93 -12.56
C VAL A 66 -3.52 -7.69 -13.41
N SER A 67 -3.52 -7.91 -14.73
CA SER A 67 -4.21 -7.03 -15.67
C SER A 67 -5.71 -7.15 -15.41
N GLY A 68 -6.25 -6.26 -14.59
CA GLY A 68 -7.68 -6.20 -14.32
C GLY A 68 -7.98 -5.12 -13.31
N LYS A 69 -8.13 -3.88 -13.77
CA LYS A 69 -8.80 -2.85 -12.97
C LYS A 69 -10.22 -3.38 -12.66
N PRO A 70 -10.70 -3.41 -11.40
CA PRO A 70 -12.12 -3.51 -11.16
C PRO A 70 -12.73 -2.19 -11.64
N GLN A 71 -13.37 -2.26 -12.80
CA GLN A 71 -14.19 -1.20 -13.36
C GLN A 71 -15.43 -1.12 -12.46
N TYR A 72 -15.42 -0.21 -11.48
CA TYR A 72 -16.66 0.16 -10.78
C TYR A 72 -17.56 0.89 -11.78
N SER A 73 -18.42 0.13 -12.44
CA SER A 73 -19.62 0.65 -13.09
C SER A 73 -20.60 0.99 -11.99
N ALA A 74 -20.86 2.29 -11.78
CA ALA A 74 -22.05 2.71 -11.08
C ALA A 74 -23.25 2.31 -11.94
N VAL A 75 -24.13 1.47 -11.38
CA VAL A 75 -25.52 1.30 -11.82
C VAL A 75 -26.37 2.22 -10.94
#